data_AF-A0A9P8ZTT5-F1
#
_entry.id   AF-A0A9P8ZTT5-F1
#
_cell.length_a   1.000
_cell.length_b   1.000
_cell.length_c   1.000
_cell.angle_alpha   90.00
_cell.angle_beta   90.00
_cell.angle_gamma   90.00
#
_symmetry.space_group_name_H-M   'P 1'
#
loop_
_entity.id
_entity.type
_entity.pdbx_description
1 polymer ?
#
loop_
_entity_poly.entity_id
_entity_poly.type
_entity_poly.pdbx_seq_one_letter_code
_entity_poly.pdbx_strand_id
1 'polypeptide(L)'
;MTQNSTDSWFESVRERTQNYFYEDSTVLLQVESKQFRVSRRKLTTASPVFESMFSLPKIDEGPTVLHHKAEDFERFLWYLHADYFEFNEYLDKCPTDQRIRCASSIASLAHFYESSSISTWALTELTSLLSKSNLQDKDTLTRIYVFASDANAQLLSLLKVHWHRQLDCSSDPVIWLVAARDVGDQELQAYAYFYILRKTNLEIRQDPRLSTLDRLRLTTGTVNLLRFQQNECGCSDPYSNGHNCEALTDPDQWSPQPTAPLDTSYEGVSLWEMFTKSPMGFDLIDGAGHADGCMVLGSSSTSV
;
A
#
# COMPACT_ATOMS: atom_id res chain seq x y z
N MET A 1 -18.98 20.70 0.78
CA MET A 1 -18.17 21.52 1.71
C MET A 1 -18.59 21.19 3.14
N THR A 2 -18.04 20.11 3.71
CA THR A 2 -18.30 19.62 5.09
C THR A 2 -17.01 19.08 5.71
N GLN A 3 -15.86 19.73 5.46
CA GLN A 3 -14.58 19.33 6.04
C GLN A 3 -14.36 19.81 7.49
N ASN A 4 -15.23 20.67 8.05
CA ASN A 4 -14.91 21.36 9.31
C ASN A 4 -15.09 20.53 10.60
N SER A 5 -15.72 19.35 10.56
CA SER A 5 -16.03 18.61 11.80
C SER A 5 -14.86 17.75 12.30
N THR A 6 -14.01 17.28 11.37
CA THR A 6 -12.97 16.28 11.67
C THR A 6 -11.70 16.92 12.20
N ASP A 7 -11.39 18.14 11.77
CA ASP A 7 -10.22 18.88 12.24
C ASP A 7 -10.35 19.23 13.72
N SER A 8 -11.58 19.46 14.19
CA SER A 8 -11.89 19.76 15.60
C SER A 8 -11.32 18.73 16.59
N TRP A 9 -11.38 17.43 16.24
CA TRP A 9 -10.87 16.37 17.12
C TRP A 9 -9.33 16.37 17.22
N PHE A 10 -8.64 16.73 16.14
CA PHE A 10 -7.17 16.81 16.14
C PHE A 10 -6.67 18.15 16.70
N GLU A 11 -7.44 19.22 16.58
CA GLU A 11 -7.20 20.48 17.30
C GLU A 11 -7.06 20.24 18.81
N SER A 12 -7.91 19.36 19.37
CA SER A 12 -7.85 18.93 20.76
C SER A 12 -6.51 18.27 21.14
N VAL A 13 -5.86 17.53 20.23
CA VAL A 13 -4.52 16.94 20.47
C VAL A 13 -3.48 18.03 20.64
N ARG A 14 -3.50 19.04 19.76
CA ARG A 14 -2.58 20.17 19.85
C ARG A 14 -2.79 20.94 21.14
N GLU A 15 -4.03 21.27 21.48
CA GLU A 15 -4.34 21.97 22.73
C GLU A 15 -3.89 21.18 23.96
N ARG A 16 -4.10 19.86 23.96
CA ARG A 16 -3.72 18.97 25.07
C ARG A 16 -2.21 18.76 25.19
N THR A 17 -1.49 18.70 24.08
CA THR A 17 -0.03 18.55 24.09
C THR A 17 0.69 19.86 24.40
N GLN A 18 0.09 21.01 24.12
CA GLN A 18 0.67 22.32 24.42
C GLN A 18 0.49 22.76 25.87
N ASN A 19 -0.65 22.43 26.51
CA ASN A 19 -0.99 22.95 27.85
C ASN A 19 -0.73 21.98 29.01
N TYR A 20 -0.20 20.78 28.76
CA TYR A 20 0.12 19.83 29.83
C TYR A 20 1.53 20.07 30.39
N PHE A 21 1.60 20.32 31.70
CA PHE A 21 2.84 20.20 32.46
C PHE A 21 3.07 18.72 32.76
N TYR A 22 3.96 18.08 32.00
CA TYR A 22 4.42 16.74 32.34
C TYR A 22 5.45 16.85 33.46
N GLU A 23 5.23 16.15 34.57
CA GLU A 23 6.28 15.94 35.58
C GLU A 23 7.44 15.14 34.98
N ASP A 24 7.15 14.32 33.97
CA ASP A 24 8.13 13.58 33.18
C ASP A 24 8.81 14.49 32.14
N SER A 25 10.07 14.17 31.82
CA SER A 25 10.83 14.88 30.79
C SER A 25 10.07 14.91 29.46
N THR A 26 9.86 16.10 28.90
CA THR A 26 9.28 16.25 27.55
C THR A 26 10.36 16.19 26.50
N VAL A 27 10.08 15.55 25.37
CA VAL A 27 10.91 15.58 24.16
C VAL A 27 10.25 16.44 23.09
N LEU A 28 11.07 17.14 22.31
CA LEU A 28 10.63 17.88 21.13
C LEU A 28 10.94 17.03 19.89
N LEU A 29 9.90 16.62 19.17
CA LEU A 29 9.99 15.85 17.93
C LEU A 29 9.61 16.76 16.76
N GLN A 30 10.38 16.73 15.68
CA GLN A 30 10.06 17.45 14.46
C GLN A 30 9.69 16.45 13.36
N VAL A 31 8.49 16.59 12.80
CA VAL A 31 8.00 15.75 11.69
C VAL A 31 7.53 16.69 10.60
N GLU A 32 8.19 16.63 9.43
CA GLU A 32 8.06 17.63 8.36
C GLU A 32 8.29 19.06 8.91
N SER A 33 7.31 19.95 8.76
CA SER A 33 7.33 21.33 9.26
C SER A 33 6.67 21.49 10.63
N LYS A 34 6.16 20.41 11.25
CA LYS A 34 5.48 20.46 12.55
C LYS A 34 6.41 20.02 13.67
N GLN A 35 6.29 20.68 14.82
CA GLN A 35 6.94 20.27 16.07
C GLN A 35 5.89 19.73 17.05
N PHE A 36 6.23 18.62 17.70
CA PHE A 36 5.40 17.93 18.68
C PHE A 36 6.16 17.87 20.00
N ARG A 37 5.54 18.39 21.07
CA ARG A 37 6.06 18.27 22.43
C ARG A 37 5.34 17.12 23.11
N VAL A 38 6.08 16.05 23.44
CA VAL A 38 5.50 14.79 23.90
C VAL A 38 6.19 14.31 25.17
N SER A 39 5.47 13.63 26.06
CA SER A 39 6.08 12.97 27.22
C SER A 39 7.01 11.86 26.77
N ARG A 40 8.28 11.90 27.20
CA ARG A 40 9.26 10.85 26.94
C ARG A 40 8.76 9.49 27.41
N ARG A 41 8.22 9.45 28.64
CA ARG A 41 7.76 8.20 29.28
C ARG A 41 6.67 7.51 28.46
N LYS A 42 5.70 8.25 27.91
CA LYS A 42 4.64 7.67 27.08
C LYS A 42 5.21 6.99 25.84
N LEU A 43 6.14 7.65 25.15
CA LEU A 43 6.79 7.11 23.96
C LEU A 43 7.63 5.88 24.27
N THR A 44 8.46 5.92 25.31
CA THR A 44 9.31 4.78 25.69
C THR A 44 8.51 3.60 26.23
N THR A 45 7.40 3.86 26.92
CA THR A 45 6.51 2.78 27.39
C THR A 45 5.79 2.11 26.22
N ALA A 46 5.45 2.86 25.18
CA ALA A 46 4.75 2.34 24.02
C ALA A 46 5.67 1.63 23.01
N SER A 47 6.97 1.97 22.97
CA SER A 47 7.88 1.56 21.91
C SER A 47 9.32 1.38 22.40
N PRO A 48 9.93 0.21 22.16
CA PRO A 48 11.35 -0.02 22.45
C PRO A 48 12.27 0.77 21.50
N VAL A 49 11.80 1.12 20.30
CA VAL A 49 12.54 1.98 19.35
C VAL A 49 12.72 3.37 19.95
N PHE A 50 11.68 3.95 20.55
CA PHE A 50 11.80 5.25 21.23
C PHE A 50 12.65 5.16 22.50
N GLU A 51 12.54 4.07 23.26
CA GLU A 51 13.43 3.84 24.41
C GLU A 51 14.91 3.84 23.99
N SER A 52 15.23 3.07 22.96
CA SER A 52 16.57 2.99 22.38
C SER A 52 17.02 4.36 21.85
N MET A 53 16.19 5.03 21.04
CA MET A 53 16.46 6.34 20.47
C MET A 53 16.79 7.39 21.54
N PHE A 54 16.11 7.38 22.68
CA PHE A 54 16.34 8.35 23.74
C PHE A 54 17.42 7.95 24.74
N SER A 55 17.83 6.68 24.77
CA SER A 55 18.97 6.22 25.60
C SER A 55 20.32 6.70 25.07
N LEU A 56 20.39 7.00 23.77
CA LEU A 56 21.60 7.53 23.15
C LEU A 56 21.92 8.94 23.66
N PRO A 57 23.19 9.25 23.97
CA PRO A 57 23.58 10.59 24.38
C PRO A 57 23.34 11.56 23.23
N LYS A 58 22.54 12.60 23.47
CA LYS A 58 22.33 13.68 22.51
C LYS A 58 23.51 14.64 22.54
N ILE A 59 24.14 14.83 21.39
CA ILE A 59 25.23 15.80 21.20
C ILE A 59 24.65 17.23 21.09
N ASP A 60 23.39 17.36 20.69
CA ASP A 60 22.70 18.64 20.48
C ASP A 60 21.34 18.66 21.21
N GLU A 61 20.94 19.80 21.74
CA GLU A 61 19.66 20.05 22.43
C GLU A 61 18.49 20.24 21.45
N GLY A 62 18.74 20.16 20.14
CA GLY A 62 17.74 20.30 19.10
C GLY A 62 16.62 19.24 19.09
N PRO A 63 15.52 19.51 18.34
CA PRO A 63 14.43 18.56 18.17
C PRO A 63 14.91 17.29 17.46
N THR A 64 14.38 16.13 17.87
CA THR A 64 14.62 14.88 17.16
C THR A 64 13.77 14.88 15.89
N VAL A 65 14.41 14.89 14.72
CA VAL A 65 13.73 14.90 13.41
C VAL A 65 13.30 13.48 13.04
N LEU A 66 12.03 13.29 12.66
CA LEU A 66 11.46 12.02 12.20
C LEU A 66 10.97 12.17 10.75
N HIS A 67 11.16 11.12 9.96
CA HIS A 67 10.85 11.10 8.52
C HIS A 67 9.50 10.45 8.22
N HIS A 68 8.43 10.95 8.85
CA HIS A 68 7.06 10.51 8.57
C HIS A 68 6.20 11.67 8.09
N LYS A 69 4.99 11.38 7.61
CA LYS A 69 4.00 12.44 7.39
C LYS A 69 3.51 12.95 8.74
N ALA A 70 3.44 14.27 8.90
CA ALA A 70 3.05 14.87 10.17
C ALA A 70 1.63 14.46 10.59
N GLU A 71 0.72 14.28 9.63
CA GLU A 71 -0.67 13.85 9.85
C GLU A 71 -0.75 12.42 10.40
N ASP A 72 0.04 11.50 9.87
CA ASP A 72 0.05 10.11 10.35
C ASP A 72 0.61 10.05 11.78
N PHE A 73 1.69 10.81 12.02
CA PHE A 73 2.32 10.89 13.34
C PHE A 73 1.39 11.51 14.37
N GLU A 74 0.64 12.54 13.99
CA GLU A 74 -0.37 13.18 14.84
C GLU A 74 -1.46 12.21 15.27
N ARG A 75 -1.94 11.33 14.37
CA ARG A 75 -2.91 10.26 14.71
C ARG A 75 -2.33 9.22 15.66
N PHE A 76 -1.07 8.84 15.46
CA PHE A 76 -0.37 7.93 16.36
C PHE A 76 -0.18 8.54 17.75
N LEU A 77 0.21 9.80 17.84
CA LEU A 77 0.28 10.53 19.11
C LEU A 77 -1.09 10.69 19.77
N TRP A 78 -2.15 11.00 19.00
CA TRP A 78 -3.50 11.04 19.53
C TRP A 78 -3.85 9.71 20.20
N TYR A 79 -3.56 8.57 19.57
CA TYR A 79 -3.82 7.26 20.17
C TYR A 79 -3.05 7.04 21.48
N LEU A 80 -1.78 7.46 21.56
CA LEU A 80 -0.98 7.36 22.79
C LEU A 80 -1.47 8.28 23.93
N HIS A 81 -2.21 9.33 23.57
CA HIS A 81 -2.68 10.34 24.51
C HIS A 81 -4.16 10.24 24.86
N ALA A 82 -4.97 9.65 24.00
CA ALA A 82 -6.38 9.44 24.21
C ALA A 82 -6.60 8.56 25.44
N ASP A 83 -7.53 8.98 26.29
CA ASP A 83 -8.06 8.06 27.28
C ASP A 83 -9.03 7.07 26.63
N TYR A 84 -9.41 6.04 27.38
CA TYR A 84 -10.32 5.01 26.88
C TYR A 84 -11.69 5.56 26.45
N PHE A 85 -12.22 6.60 27.11
CA PHE A 85 -13.54 7.14 26.81
C PHE A 85 -13.53 7.96 25.52
N GLU A 86 -12.55 8.84 25.37
CA GLU A 86 -12.35 9.66 24.18
C GLU A 86 -12.07 8.80 22.94
N PHE A 87 -11.29 7.74 23.14
CA PHE A 87 -11.01 6.77 22.10
C PHE A 87 -12.30 6.11 21.59
N ASN A 88 -13.17 5.65 22.48
CA ASN A 88 -14.44 5.04 22.10
C ASN A 88 -15.42 6.06 21.52
N GLU A 89 -15.49 7.26 22.09
CA GLU A 89 -16.33 8.34 21.57
C GLU A 89 -15.92 8.71 20.13
N TYR A 90 -14.62 8.76 19.86
CA TYR A 90 -14.10 8.94 18.51
C TYR A 90 -14.54 7.81 17.59
N LEU A 91 -14.36 6.55 17.99
CA LEU A 91 -14.77 5.41 17.16
C LEU A 91 -16.27 5.43 16.84
N ASP A 92 -17.12 5.83 17.78
CA ASP A 92 -18.57 5.87 17.61
C ASP A 92 -19.02 7.00 16.68
N LYS A 93 -18.37 8.17 16.74
CA LYS A 93 -18.76 9.35 15.97
C LYS A 93 -18.06 9.48 14.62
N CYS A 94 -16.91 8.84 14.47
CA CYS A 94 -16.06 9.02 13.29
C CYS A 94 -16.60 8.23 12.07
N PRO A 95 -16.72 8.86 10.88
CA PRO A 95 -17.06 8.17 9.65
C PRO A 95 -16.11 7.00 9.36
N THR A 96 -16.63 5.92 8.77
CA THR A 96 -15.88 4.68 8.48
C THR A 96 -14.58 4.93 7.71
N ASP A 97 -14.62 5.75 6.65
CA ASP A 97 -13.42 6.04 5.84
C ASP A 97 -12.33 6.75 6.65
N GLN A 98 -12.72 7.66 7.54
CA GLN A 98 -11.78 8.35 8.42
C GLN A 98 -11.25 7.41 9.51
N ARG A 99 -12.07 6.50 10.03
CA ARG A 99 -11.60 5.44 10.93
C ARG A 99 -10.56 4.55 10.27
N ILE A 100 -10.76 4.18 9.00
CA ILE A 100 -9.77 3.40 8.25
C ILE A 100 -8.48 4.19 8.05
N ARG A 101 -8.55 5.48 7.69
CA ARG A 101 -7.36 6.35 7.60
C ARG A 101 -6.63 6.50 8.95
N CYS A 102 -7.38 6.64 10.03
CA CYS A 102 -6.81 6.72 11.38
C CYS A 102 -6.12 5.41 11.78
N ALA A 103 -6.83 4.29 11.69
CA ALA A 103 -6.32 2.98 12.06
C ALA A 103 -5.13 2.55 11.18
N SER A 104 -5.12 2.90 9.89
CA SER A 104 -3.99 2.62 8.98
C SER A 104 -2.74 3.42 9.33
N SER A 105 -2.90 4.70 9.67
CA SER A 105 -1.80 5.54 10.16
C SER A 105 -1.21 4.99 11.46
N ILE A 106 -2.09 4.63 12.41
CA ILE A 106 -1.68 4.06 13.70
C ILE A 106 -0.99 2.71 13.50
N ALA A 107 -1.54 1.81 12.68
CA ALA A 107 -0.97 0.49 12.44
C ALA A 107 0.43 0.57 11.80
N SER A 108 0.59 1.40 10.77
CA SER A 108 1.86 1.58 10.06
C SER A 108 2.95 2.13 10.99
N LEU A 109 2.65 3.18 11.77
CA LEU A 109 3.63 3.75 12.70
C LEU A 109 3.88 2.85 13.91
N ALA A 110 2.86 2.19 14.44
CA ALA A 110 3.02 1.24 15.53
C ALA A 110 3.91 0.07 15.13
N HIS A 111 3.79 -0.42 13.89
CA HIS A 111 4.70 -1.44 13.37
C HIS A 111 6.13 -0.91 13.21
N PHE A 112 6.30 0.28 12.62
CA PHE A 112 7.61 0.91 12.44
C PHE A 112 8.35 1.14 13.76
N TYR A 113 7.62 1.55 14.80
CA TYR A 113 8.15 1.77 16.15
C TYR A 113 8.10 0.53 17.05
N GLU A 114 7.81 -0.66 16.51
CA GLU A 114 7.76 -1.93 17.25
C GLU A 114 6.77 -1.93 18.45
N SER A 115 5.72 -1.12 18.37
CA SER A 115 4.59 -1.10 19.32
C SER A 115 3.61 -2.24 19.01
N SER A 116 4.02 -3.49 19.27
CA SER A 116 3.30 -4.71 18.87
C SER A 116 1.83 -4.76 19.29
N SER A 117 1.51 -4.39 20.54
CA SER A 117 0.13 -4.35 21.05
C SER A 117 -0.75 -3.36 20.29
N ILE A 118 -0.21 -2.16 20.01
CA ILE A 118 -0.92 -1.09 19.29
C ILE A 118 -1.12 -1.50 17.83
N SER A 119 -0.07 -2.05 17.20
CA SER A 119 -0.14 -2.55 15.83
C SER A 119 -1.17 -3.66 15.68
N THR A 120 -1.19 -4.63 16.59
CA THR A 120 -2.15 -5.76 16.57
C THR A 120 -3.58 -5.28 16.71
N TRP A 121 -3.82 -4.36 17.65
CA TRP A 121 -5.13 -3.72 17.82
C TRP A 121 -5.57 -3.01 16.54
N ALA A 122 -4.72 -2.15 15.98
CA ALA A 122 -5.05 -1.36 14.79
C ALA A 122 -5.27 -2.23 13.55
N LEU A 123 -4.50 -3.31 13.38
CA LEU A 123 -4.68 -4.30 12.31
C LEU A 123 -6.01 -5.05 12.43
N THR A 124 -6.40 -5.42 13.65
CA THR A 124 -7.69 -6.09 13.91
C THR A 124 -8.85 -5.16 13.57
N GLU A 125 -8.76 -3.90 13.99
CA GLU A 125 -9.75 -2.88 13.68
C GLU A 125 -9.83 -2.61 12.17
N LEU A 126 -8.71 -2.48 11.47
CA LEU A 126 -8.67 -2.34 10.01
C LEU A 126 -9.33 -3.51 9.30
N THR A 127 -9.06 -4.74 9.73
CA THR A 127 -9.66 -5.95 9.15
C THR A 127 -11.18 -5.93 9.33
N SER A 128 -11.66 -5.57 10.52
CA SER A 128 -13.09 -5.40 10.81
C SER A 128 -13.72 -4.31 9.94
N LEU A 129 -13.09 -3.14 9.82
CA LEU A 129 -13.60 -2.02 9.03
C LEU A 129 -13.62 -2.34 7.53
N LEU A 130 -12.55 -2.91 6.99
CA LEU A 130 -12.46 -3.28 5.58
C LEU A 130 -13.40 -4.43 5.21
N SER A 131 -13.73 -5.33 6.14
CA SER A 131 -14.71 -6.39 5.88
C SER A 131 -16.14 -5.84 5.68
N LYS A 132 -16.44 -4.67 6.26
CA LYS A 132 -17.78 -4.06 6.27
C LYS A 132 -17.92 -2.88 5.31
N SER A 133 -16.81 -2.32 4.84
CA SER A 133 -16.79 -1.09 4.04
C SER A 133 -16.34 -1.36 2.60
N ASN A 134 -16.66 -0.43 1.72
CA ASN A 134 -16.16 -0.40 0.35
C ASN A 134 -15.30 0.86 0.18
N LEU A 135 -14.07 0.82 0.68
CA LEU A 135 -13.16 1.95 0.63
C LEU A 135 -12.80 2.26 -0.84
N GLN A 136 -13.07 3.49 -1.27
CA GLN A 136 -12.76 3.96 -2.63
C GLN A 136 -11.43 4.73 -2.71
N ASP A 137 -10.85 5.08 -1.56
CA ASP A 137 -9.60 5.84 -1.50
C ASP A 137 -8.40 4.96 -1.87
N LYS A 138 -7.93 5.12 -3.10
CA LYS A 138 -6.84 4.34 -3.69
C LYS A 138 -5.52 4.54 -2.96
N ASP A 139 -5.23 5.75 -2.51
CA ASP A 139 -3.99 6.07 -1.82
C ASP A 139 -3.95 5.39 -0.45
N THR A 140 -5.06 5.44 0.28
CA THR A 140 -5.19 4.76 1.56
C THR A 140 -5.10 3.24 1.38
N LEU A 141 -5.80 2.66 0.41
CA LEU A 141 -5.71 1.21 0.13
C LEU A 141 -4.30 0.78 -0.25
N THR A 142 -3.61 1.56 -1.06
CA THR A 142 -2.22 1.31 -1.46
C THR A 142 -1.29 1.30 -0.26
N ARG A 143 -1.43 2.30 0.62
CA ARG A 143 -0.63 2.38 1.84
C ARG A 143 -0.90 1.21 2.79
N ILE A 144 -2.18 0.83 2.98
CA ILE A 144 -2.53 -0.31 3.83
C ILE A 144 -1.93 -1.60 3.25
N TYR A 145 -2.00 -1.77 1.93
CA TYR A 145 -1.46 -2.96 1.28
C TYR A 145 0.05 -3.12 1.45
N VAL A 146 0.82 -2.05 1.16
CA VAL A 146 2.29 -2.06 1.31
C VAL A 146 2.69 -2.41 2.75
N PHE A 147 1.92 -1.95 3.73
CA PHE A 147 2.17 -2.29 5.13
C PHE A 147 1.69 -3.71 5.48
N ALA A 148 0.54 -4.13 4.97
CA ALA A 148 -0.07 -5.43 5.29
C ALA A 148 0.72 -6.61 4.71
N SER A 149 1.49 -6.40 3.63
CA SER A 149 2.34 -7.45 3.04
C SER A 149 3.32 -8.04 4.04
N ASP A 150 3.86 -7.18 4.90
CA ASP A 150 4.90 -7.55 5.85
C ASP A 150 4.31 -7.91 7.22
N ALA A 151 3.16 -7.31 7.55
CA ALA A 151 2.61 -7.38 8.91
C ALA A 151 1.49 -8.41 9.10
N ASN A 152 0.63 -8.65 8.10
CA ASN A 152 -0.60 -9.44 8.31
C ASN A 152 -1.17 -10.07 7.03
N ALA A 153 -0.96 -11.38 6.87
CA ALA A 153 -1.45 -12.16 5.72
C ALA A 153 -2.99 -12.20 5.59
N GLN A 154 -3.72 -12.17 6.71
CA GLN A 154 -5.19 -12.15 6.67
C GLN A 154 -5.71 -10.83 6.11
N LEU A 155 -5.15 -9.71 6.57
CA LEU A 155 -5.47 -8.39 6.03
C LEU A 155 -5.08 -8.29 4.56
N LEU A 156 -3.93 -8.84 4.18
CA LEU A 156 -3.47 -8.89 2.80
C LEU A 156 -4.47 -9.62 1.88
N SER A 157 -4.96 -10.79 2.28
CA SER A 157 -5.95 -11.53 1.47
C SER A 157 -7.27 -10.76 1.31
N LEU A 158 -7.72 -10.07 2.36
CA LEU A 158 -8.90 -9.19 2.29
C LEU A 158 -8.66 -8.00 1.34
N LEU A 159 -7.47 -7.39 1.39
CA LEU A 159 -7.11 -6.29 0.50
C LEU A 159 -7.03 -6.70 -0.95
N LYS A 160 -6.52 -7.91 -1.26
CA LYS A 160 -6.53 -8.45 -2.63
C LYS A 160 -7.95 -8.47 -3.20
N VAL A 161 -8.94 -8.93 -2.42
CA VAL A 161 -10.35 -8.93 -2.85
C VAL A 161 -10.86 -7.51 -3.15
N HIS A 162 -10.54 -6.55 -2.29
CA HIS A 162 -10.88 -5.14 -2.54
C HIS A 162 -10.18 -4.58 -3.77
N TRP A 163 -8.92 -4.92 -3.96
CA TRP A 163 -8.11 -4.51 -5.09
C TRP A 163 -8.63 -5.03 -6.43
N HIS A 164 -9.05 -6.29 -6.51
CA HIS A 164 -9.69 -6.81 -7.72
C HIS A 164 -10.93 -5.98 -8.11
N ARG A 165 -11.83 -5.76 -7.14
CA ARG A 165 -13.04 -4.94 -7.36
C ARG A 165 -12.71 -3.51 -7.78
N GLN A 166 -11.65 -2.94 -7.22
CA GLN A 166 -11.22 -1.58 -7.54
C GLN A 166 -10.51 -1.50 -8.89
N LEU A 167 -9.76 -2.52 -9.31
CA LEU A 167 -9.08 -2.56 -10.61
C LEU A 167 -10.07 -2.53 -11.77
N ASP A 168 -11.20 -3.23 -11.66
CA ASP A 168 -12.31 -3.18 -12.60
C ASP A 168 -12.78 -1.73 -12.81
N CYS A 169 -13.04 -1.02 -11.72
CA CYS A 169 -13.61 0.33 -11.73
C CYS A 169 -12.56 1.47 -11.82
N SER A 170 -11.26 1.18 -11.67
CA SER A 170 -10.24 2.22 -11.53
C SER A 170 -10.01 2.96 -12.85
N SER A 171 -10.10 4.29 -12.82
CA SER A 171 -9.63 5.17 -13.91
C SER A 171 -8.12 5.09 -14.15
N ASP A 172 -7.35 4.63 -13.17
CA ASP A 172 -5.88 4.60 -13.19
C ASP A 172 -5.41 3.25 -12.62
N PRO A 173 -5.26 2.22 -13.47
CA PRO A 173 -4.77 0.92 -13.01
C PRO A 173 -3.25 0.91 -12.75
N VAL A 174 -2.50 1.93 -13.19
CA VAL A 174 -1.03 1.99 -13.04
C VAL A 174 -0.62 2.16 -11.58
N ILE A 175 -1.41 2.88 -10.77
CA ILE A 175 -1.13 3.04 -9.34
C ILE A 175 -1.05 1.69 -8.61
N TRP A 176 -1.94 0.76 -8.97
CA TRP A 176 -1.99 -0.58 -8.39
C TRP A 176 -0.82 -1.44 -8.86
N LEU A 177 -0.42 -1.32 -10.13
CA LEU A 177 0.76 -2.02 -10.65
C LEU A 177 2.03 -1.59 -9.90
N VAL A 178 2.21 -0.29 -9.68
CA VAL A 178 3.36 0.24 -8.94
C VAL A 178 3.38 -0.31 -7.51
N ALA A 179 2.23 -0.26 -6.82
CA ALA A 179 2.12 -0.81 -5.46
C ALA A 179 2.42 -2.32 -5.39
N ALA A 180 1.89 -3.10 -6.33
CA ALA A 180 2.12 -4.53 -6.44
C ALA A 180 3.60 -4.85 -6.71
N ARG A 181 4.26 -4.03 -7.53
CA ARG A 181 5.67 -4.15 -7.88
C ARG A 181 6.57 -3.84 -6.69
N ASP A 182 6.27 -2.79 -5.95
CA ASP A 182 7.07 -2.38 -4.79
C ASP A 182 7.06 -3.43 -3.68
N VAL A 183 5.96 -4.19 -3.56
CA VAL A 183 5.81 -5.32 -2.63
C VAL A 183 6.30 -6.65 -3.22
N GLY A 184 6.50 -6.73 -4.53
CA GLY A 184 6.88 -7.97 -5.21
C GLY A 184 5.73 -8.99 -5.37
N ASP A 185 4.47 -8.56 -5.33
CA ASP A 185 3.31 -9.44 -5.52
C ASP A 185 3.05 -9.69 -7.02
N GLN A 186 3.62 -10.79 -7.52
CA GLN A 186 3.53 -11.17 -8.93
C GLN A 186 2.11 -11.45 -9.39
N GLU A 187 1.30 -12.07 -8.54
CA GLU A 187 -0.09 -12.39 -8.85
C GLU A 187 -0.84 -11.11 -9.17
N LEU A 188 -0.77 -10.13 -8.28
CA LEU A 188 -1.49 -8.90 -8.49
C LEU A 188 -0.86 -8.01 -9.59
N GLN A 189 0.47 -8.04 -9.76
CA GLN A 189 1.08 -7.42 -10.94
C GLN A 189 0.45 -7.98 -12.22
N ALA A 190 0.26 -9.30 -12.32
CA ALA A 190 -0.38 -9.94 -13.47
C ALA A 190 -1.80 -9.40 -13.70
N TYR A 191 -2.61 -9.29 -12.63
CA TYR A 191 -3.94 -8.70 -12.73
C TYR A 191 -3.90 -7.23 -13.16
N ALA A 192 -3.02 -6.42 -12.57
CA ALA A 192 -2.88 -5.01 -12.95
C ALA A 192 -2.48 -4.87 -14.43
N TYR A 193 -1.55 -5.68 -14.93
CA TYR A 193 -1.21 -5.74 -16.35
C TYR A 193 -2.41 -6.10 -17.22
N PHE A 194 -3.15 -7.14 -16.85
CA PHE A 194 -4.35 -7.56 -17.55
C PHE A 194 -5.37 -6.41 -17.66
N TYR A 195 -5.64 -5.71 -16.56
CA TYR A 195 -6.56 -4.57 -16.54
C TYR A 195 -6.06 -3.36 -17.35
N ILE A 196 -4.76 -3.08 -17.33
CA ILE A 196 -4.16 -2.04 -18.18
C ILE A 196 -4.40 -2.37 -19.66
N LEU A 197 -4.18 -3.63 -20.06
CA LEU A 197 -4.37 -4.06 -21.45
C LEU A 197 -5.83 -4.01 -21.89
N ARG A 198 -6.76 -4.44 -21.02
CA ARG A 198 -8.20 -4.41 -21.30
C ARG A 198 -8.74 -2.99 -21.49
N LYS A 199 -8.18 -1.99 -20.80
CA LYS A 199 -8.65 -0.59 -20.85
C LYS A 199 -8.19 0.21 -22.08
N THR A 200 -7.45 -0.42 -23.00
CA THR A 200 -7.11 0.02 -24.38
C THR A 200 -6.61 1.45 -24.60
N ASN A 201 -6.36 2.24 -23.55
CA ASN A 201 -5.79 3.56 -23.74
C ASN A 201 -4.28 3.45 -24.01
N LEU A 202 -3.89 3.60 -25.27
CA LEU A 202 -2.50 3.62 -25.74
C LEU A 202 -1.64 4.65 -24.98
N GLU A 203 -2.24 5.70 -24.43
CA GLU A 203 -1.56 6.71 -23.62
C GLU A 203 -0.95 6.12 -22.34
N ILE A 204 -1.55 5.07 -21.77
CA ILE A 204 -1.04 4.43 -20.56
C ILE A 204 0.37 3.88 -20.80
N ARG A 205 0.71 3.46 -22.03
CA ARG A 205 2.05 2.97 -22.36
C ARG A 205 3.13 4.03 -22.24
N GLN A 206 2.77 5.31 -22.26
CA GLN A 206 3.68 6.43 -22.10
C GLN A 206 3.83 6.86 -20.63
N ASP A 207 2.99 6.35 -19.72
CA ASP A 207 2.96 6.76 -18.32
C ASP A 207 4.35 6.68 -17.66
N PRO A 208 4.88 7.79 -17.12
CA PRO A 208 6.24 7.84 -16.57
C PRO A 208 6.45 6.93 -15.36
N ARG A 209 5.37 6.45 -14.71
CA ARG A 209 5.44 5.54 -13.56
C ARG A 209 5.75 4.09 -13.98
N LEU A 210 5.53 3.75 -15.26
CA LEU A 210 5.86 2.45 -15.81
C LEU A 210 7.35 2.35 -16.12
N SER A 211 8.00 1.36 -15.52
CA SER A 211 9.39 1.02 -15.83
C SER A 211 9.53 0.49 -17.25
N THR A 212 10.75 0.44 -17.77
CA THR A 212 11.05 -0.18 -19.06
C THR A 212 10.60 -1.65 -19.10
N LEU A 213 10.74 -2.36 -17.97
CA LEU A 213 10.31 -3.75 -17.85
C LEU A 213 8.77 -3.87 -17.90
N ASP A 214 8.04 -2.98 -17.23
CA ASP A 214 6.58 -2.99 -17.26
C ASP A 214 6.06 -2.72 -18.68
N ARG A 215 6.69 -1.79 -19.41
CA ARG A 215 6.34 -1.50 -20.81
C ARG A 215 6.60 -2.70 -21.73
N LEU A 216 7.69 -3.43 -21.49
CA LEU A 216 8.02 -4.66 -22.22
C LEU A 216 7.00 -5.77 -21.92
N ARG A 217 6.63 -5.97 -20.64
CA ARG A 217 5.61 -6.92 -20.21
C ARG A 217 4.24 -6.60 -20.80
N LEU A 218 3.83 -5.33 -20.80
CA LEU A 218 2.59 -4.88 -21.45
C LEU A 218 2.60 -5.14 -22.97
N THR A 219 3.72 -4.87 -23.64
CA THR A 219 3.86 -5.12 -25.08
C THR A 219 3.75 -6.61 -25.39
N THR A 220 4.44 -7.44 -24.61
CA THR A 220 4.42 -8.90 -24.76
C THR A 220 3.04 -9.48 -24.45
N GLY A 221 2.42 -9.03 -23.35
CA GLY A 221 1.06 -9.40 -22.96
C GLY A 221 0.03 -9.02 -24.01
N THR A 222 0.19 -7.89 -24.71
CA THR A 222 -0.70 -7.50 -25.83
C THR A 222 -0.62 -8.53 -26.96
N VAL A 223 0.58 -8.95 -27.34
CA VAL A 223 0.77 -9.95 -28.40
C VAL A 223 0.15 -11.29 -28.00
N ASN A 224 0.35 -11.70 -26.74
CA ASN A 224 -0.20 -12.95 -26.22
C ASN A 224 -1.74 -12.90 -26.13
N LEU A 225 -2.34 -11.77 -25.73
CA LEU A 225 -3.80 -11.60 -25.70
C LEU A 225 -4.40 -11.68 -27.10
N LEU A 226 -3.78 -11.02 -28.09
CA LEU A 226 -4.25 -11.08 -29.48
C LEU A 226 -4.20 -12.49 -30.06
N ARG A 227 -3.12 -13.25 -29.78
CA ARG A 227 -3.01 -14.66 -30.20
C ARG A 227 -4.07 -15.53 -29.53
N PHE A 228 -4.32 -15.29 -28.26
CA PHE A 228 -5.34 -16.01 -27.52
C PHE A 228 -6.73 -15.78 -28.14
N GLN A 229 -7.08 -14.52 -28.41
CA GLN A 229 -8.33 -14.17 -29.08
C GLN A 229 -8.45 -14.81 -30.48
N GLN A 230 -7.36 -14.88 -31.24
CA GLN A 230 -7.33 -15.55 -32.54
C GLN A 230 -7.62 -17.05 -32.44
N ASN A 231 -7.04 -17.72 -31.44
CA ASN A 231 -7.26 -19.14 -31.19
C ASN A 231 -8.73 -19.43 -30.81
N GLU A 232 -9.33 -18.60 -29.94
CA GLU A 232 -10.75 -18.74 -29.57
C GLU A 232 -11.70 -18.50 -30.75
N CYS A 233 -11.38 -17.56 -31.65
CA CYS A 233 -12.22 -17.26 -32.81
C CYS A 233 -12.12 -18.31 -33.93
N GLY A 234 -11.20 -19.29 -33.85
CA GLY A 234 -10.99 -20.31 -34.89
C GLY A 234 -10.55 -19.75 -36.24
N CYS A 235 -10.12 -18.49 -36.30
CA CYS A 235 -9.72 -17.80 -37.52
C CYS A 235 -8.24 -18.10 -37.79
N SER A 236 -7.97 -18.95 -38.78
CA SER A 236 -6.65 -19.52 -39.04
C SER A 236 -5.66 -18.57 -39.74
N ASP A 237 -6.04 -17.33 -40.06
CA ASP A 237 -5.11 -16.39 -40.72
C ASP A 237 -5.42 -14.91 -40.44
N PRO A 238 -4.64 -14.22 -39.59
CA PRO A 238 -4.82 -12.80 -39.26
C PRO A 238 -4.43 -11.86 -40.41
N TYR A 239 -3.83 -12.37 -41.49
CA TYR A 239 -3.47 -11.60 -42.69
C TYR A 239 -4.36 -11.90 -43.89
N SER A 240 -5.42 -12.70 -43.71
CA SER A 240 -6.42 -12.92 -44.76
C SER A 240 -7.23 -11.63 -44.98
N ASN A 241 -6.78 -10.86 -45.97
CA ASN A 241 -7.37 -9.59 -46.37
C ASN A 241 -8.89 -9.72 -46.61
N GLY A 242 -9.73 -9.17 -45.73
CA GLY A 242 -11.06 -8.70 -46.12
C GLY A 242 -12.24 -9.00 -45.21
N HIS A 243 -12.09 -9.75 -44.11
CA HIS A 243 -13.20 -9.95 -43.17
C HIS A 243 -12.90 -9.28 -41.83
N ASN A 244 -13.57 -8.14 -41.60
CA ASN A 244 -13.61 -7.47 -40.31
C ASN A 244 -14.19 -8.42 -39.26
N CYS A 245 -13.34 -9.11 -38.50
CA CYS A 245 -13.72 -9.62 -37.19
C CYS A 245 -13.99 -8.43 -36.27
N GLU A 246 -15.17 -7.81 -36.39
CA GLU A 246 -15.75 -6.89 -35.40
C GLU A 246 -16.22 -7.66 -34.14
N ALA A 247 -15.91 -8.94 -34.02
CA ALA A 247 -16.21 -9.73 -32.84
C ALA A 247 -15.31 -9.28 -31.68
N LEU A 248 -15.95 -8.71 -30.66
CA LEU A 248 -15.44 -8.49 -29.30
C LEU A 248 -14.57 -7.25 -29.07
N THR A 249 -14.90 -6.12 -29.69
CA THR A 249 -14.51 -4.81 -29.13
C THR A 249 -15.39 -4.38 -27.96
N ASP A 250 -16.45 -5.13 -27.61
CA ASP A 250 -17.28 -4.86 -26.44
C ASP A 250 -16.56 -5.38 -25.17
N PRO A 251 -15.89 -4.50 -24.40
CA PRO A 251 -15.11 -4.92 -23.24
C PRO A 251 -16.01 -5.51 -22.15
N ASP A 252 -17.33 -5.29 -22.21
CA ASP A 252 -18.27 -5.66 -21.15
C ASP A 252 -18.69 -7.14 -21.20
N GLN A 253 -18.52 -7.83 -22.34
CA GLN A 253 -18.86 -9.25 -22.47
C GLN A 253 -17.83 -10.20 -21.82
N TRP A 254 -16.64 -9.70 -21.49
CA TRP A 254 -15.56 -10.45 -20.85
C TRP A 254 -15.49 -10.11 -19.36
N SER A 255 -16.38 -10.70 -18.55
CA SER A 255 -16.36 -10.55 -17.09
C SER A 255 -16.09 -11.90 -16.42
N PRO A 256 -14.90 -12.13 -15.83
CA PRO A 256 -14.72 -13.25 -14.92
C PRO A 256 -15.70 -13.10 -13.75
N GLN A 257 -16.49 -14.15 -13.46
CA GLN A 257 -17.47 -14.12 -12.37
C GLN A 257 -16.76 -13.83 -11.04
N PRO A 258 -17.06 -12.71 -10.35
CA PRO A 258 -16.32 -12.26 -9.17
C PRO A 258 -16.57 -13.09 -7.89
N THR A 259 -17.31 -14.20 -8.00
CA THR A 259 -17.72 -15.04 -6.86
C THR A 259 -17.14 -16.46 -6.89
N ALA A 260 -16.48 -16.88 -7.97
CA ALA A 260 -15.71 -18.12 -7.97
C ALA A 260 -14.38 -17.90 -7.23
N PRO A 261 -13.83 -18.90 -6.51
CA PRO A 261 -12.46 -18.82 -6.02
C PRO A 261 -11.56 -18.42 -7.18
N LEU A 262 -10.69 -17.42 -6.96
CA LEU A 262 -9.76 -16.88 -7.95
C LEU A 262 -9.01 -18.03 -8.62
N ASP A 263 -9.50 -18.48 -9.77
CA ASP A 263 -8.73 -19.35 -10.63
C ASP A 263 -7.66 -18.44 -11.24
N THR A 264 -6.46 -18.53 -10.67
CA THR A 264 -5.28 -17.79 -11.13
C THR A 264 -4.77 -18.34 -12.47
N SER A 265 -5.41 -19.40 -12.97
CA SER A 265 -5.20 -19.97 -14.27
C SER A 265 -6.35 -19.60 -15.20
N TYR A 266 -6.00 -19.21 -16.42
CA TYR A 266 -6.95 -19.11 -17.52
C TYR A 266 -6.58 -20.20 -18.52
N GLU A 267 -7.46 -21.19 -18.67
CA GLU A 267 -7.20 -22.42 -19.44
C GLU A 267 -5.92 -23.18 -19.01
N GLY A 268 -5.57 -23.12 -17.72
CA GLY A 268 -4.39 -23.80 -17.18
C GLY A 268 -3.07 -23.05 -17.37
N VAL A 269 -3.08 -21.85 -17.95
CA VAL A 269 -1.91 -20.94 -17.99
C VAL A 269 -2.09 -19.85 -16.95
N SER A 270 -1.09 -19.63 -16.10
CA SER A 270 -1.13 -18.54 -15.13
C SER A 270 -1.05 -17.18 -15.85
N LEU A 271 -1.82 -16.19 -15.41
CA LEU A 271 -1.73 -14.82 -15.93
C LEU A 271 -0.29 -14.29 -15.90
N TRP A 272 0.49 -14.63 -14.89
CA TRP A 272 1.88 -14.19 -14.81
C TRP A 272 2.75 -14.75 -15.93
N GLU A 273 2.55 -16.02 -16.30
CA GLU A 273 3.28 -16.65 -17.41
C GLU A 273 2.97 -15.97 -18.74
N MET A 274 1.75 -15.47 -18.91
CA MET A 274 1.35 -14.70 -20.08
C MET A 274 2.17 -13.42 -20.27
N PHE A 275 2.65 -12.81 -19.18
CA PHE A 275 3.43 -11.56 -19.23
C PHE A 275 4.94 -11.79 -19.23
N THR A 276 5.40 -12.96 -18.81
CA THR A 276 6.83 -13.26 -18.61
C THR A 276 7.41 -14.18 -19.67
N LYS A 277 6.63 -15.11 -20.22
CA LYS A 277 7.11 -15.99 -21.29
C LYS A 277 7.00 -15.27 -22.63
N SER A 278 8.15 -15.02 -23.25
CA SER A 278 8.17 -14.53 -24.61
C SER A 278 7.59 -15.59 -25.54
N PRO A 279 6.70 -15.22 -26.48
CA PRO A 279 6.23 -16.13 -27.51
C PRO A 279 7.34 -16.69 -28.42
N MET A 280 8.56 -16.13 -28.35
CA MET A 280 9.75 -16.61 -29.06
C MET A 280 10.68 -17.48 -28.20
N GLY A 281 10.28 -17.87 -27.00
CA GLY A 281 11.07 -18.77 -26.13
C GLY A 281 12.26 -18.10 -25.43
N PHE A 282 12.30 -16.77 -25.38
CA PHE A 282 13.23 -16.04 -24.53
C PHE A 282 12.57 -15.76 -23.18
N ASP A 283 13.06 -16.40 -22.12
CA ASP A 283 12.63 -16.05 -20.77
C ASP A 283 13.08 -14.62 -20.45
N LEU A 284 12.12 -13.76 -20.07
CA LEU A 284 12.44 -12.45 -19.52
C LEU A 284 13.16 -12.68 -18.19
N ILE A 285 14.48 -12.50 -18.17
CA ILE A 285 15.30 -12.67 -16.97
C ILE A 285 14.74 -11.76 -15.87
N ASP A 286 14.27 -12.36 -14.77
CA ASP A 286 13.88 -11.61 -13.58
C ASP A 286 15.11 -10.87 -13.06
N GLY A 287 15.17 -9.56 -13.31
CA GLY A 287 16.22 -8.66 -12.83
C GLY A 287 16.18 -8.42 -11.32
N ALA A 288 15.59 -9.32 -10.54
CA ALA A 288 15.62 -9.29 -9.08
C ALA A 288 17.01 -9.76 -8.62
N GLY A 289 18.02 -8.90 -8.82
CA GLY A 289 19.24 -8.98 -8.02
C GLY A 289 18.84 -8.80 -6.56
N HIS A 290 18.90 -9.88 -5.79
CA HIS A 290 18.89 -9.83 -4.32
C HIS A 290 19.95 -8.80 -3.89
N ALA A 291 19.50 -7.63 -3.44
CA ALA A 291 20.35 -6.75 -2.64
C ALA A 291 20.43 -7.36 -1.23
N ASP A 292 21.23 -8.41 -1.08
CA ASP A 292 21.71 -8.85 0.22
C ASP A 292 22.59 -7.73 0.78
N GLY A 293 21.96 -6.83 1.54
CA GLY A 293 22.61 -5.85 2.39
C GLY A 293 23.28 -6.56 3.56
N CYS A 294 24.40 -7.22 3.29
CA CYS A 294 25.32 -7.71 4.30
C CYS A 294 25.95 -6.49 5.01
N MET A 295 25.45 -6.15 6.21
CA MET A 295 26.17 -5.25 7.11
C MET A 295 27.48 -5.90 7.54
N VAL A 296 28.57 -5.57 6.84
CA VAL A 296 29.92 -5.78 7.34
C VAL A 296 30.20 -4.66 8.35
N LEU A 297 30.08 -4.98 9.65
CA LEU A 297 30.62 -4.16 10.72
C LEU A 297 32.15 -4.23 10.64
N GLY A 298 32.75 -3.23 9.99
CA GLY A 298 34.19 -3.00 10.02
C GLY A 298 34.63 -2.53 11.40
N SER A 299 35.27 -3.42 12.16
CA SER A 299 36.00 -3.09 13.39
C SER A 299 37.37 -2.49 13.02
N SER A 300 37.44 -1.17 12.90
CA SER A 300 38.73 -0.46 12.91
C SER A 300 39.15 -0.22 14.35
N SER A 301 40.04 -1.07 14.84
CA SER A 301 40.89 -0.78 15.99
C SER A 301 42.02 0.16 15.54
N THR A 302 42.09 1.34 16.15
CA THR A 302 43.29 2.17 16.09
C THR A 302 43.66 2.54 17.52
N SER A 303 44.64 1.80 18.03
CA SER A 303 45.50 2.19 19.12
C SER A 303 46.53 3.20 18.62
N VAL A 304 46.54 4.40 19.20
CA VAL A 304 47.74 5.13 19.66
C VAL A 304 47.32 5.94 20.87
#